data_AF-A0A6J2XT80-F1
#
_entry.id   AF-A0A6J2XT80-F1
#
_cell.length_a   1.000
_cell.length_b   1.000
_cell.length_c   1.000
_cell.angle_alpha   90.00
_cell.angle_beta   90.00
_cell.angle_gamma   90.00
#
_symmetry.space_group_name_H-M   'P 1'
#
loop_
_entity.id
_entity.type
_entity.pdbx_description
1 polymer ?
#
loop_
_entity_poly.entity_id
_entity_poly.type
_entity_poly.pdbx_seq_one_letter_code
_entity_poly.pdbx_strand_id
1 'polypeptide(L)'
;MGRRHSKTTTTAKFFGVGFATTCLVVAVIIEGGFAAVEDQASVDKRVDEFWELVKKYVEDDVRLKDKPFTILAPQNSVLNGSATKLLAPDAVKKLVDGHVVPDLKLDLAKSSGNISVTTLDNRTIEIKTDGNGTFWANNATVVEKEIVVPNGILVIVDGYLFPQPTPVDGSTTEQPPKLDPKRDEKQANLAPRKPPFAAPKASAATATTASSSIGAAVAAKSQSNVTFVENVMEVLSFLKSGVRVFQHFLSRSNVSRMLKEGEEYTVFVPTDHAFQRWHPIDWGFYPFSVPEFTESVIVNHFVKGRLKPDNIKDGQVVETLGGREIAFKRTPVLTANGAAVVKGDTPLKKGNIVFIGEVLFVSESVVSKLHQQHRDKETPPLLAFPWFGAQFLSHAFLALERDKRFTHITRFLNLADLAPHVSGAGYTFFVPTDTAFEELGLDKMPDNYLSNGEGLEILLNHFVKGRLYDKDLKNGTVLNTLGNQTLTVERTPVDVHINEAVIVESEVFVYNLGTMFYIDKVLYATIKVPSIPIGGALRPTQATTTTPKPTTRPTEFTTAEDTETVTGVLTGEQDSFPEVLFGDGTQESVTSDVEYTTQSTKQNSSSLK
;
A
#
# COMPACT_ATOMS: atom_id res chain seq x y z
N MET A 1 -76.24 -48.26 -45.57
CA MET A 1 -75.71 -47.00 -45.01
C MET A 1 -76.70 -46.50 -43.96
N GLY A 2 -76.36 -45.98 -42.77
CA GLY A 2 -75.05 -45.68 -42.16
C GLY A 2 -75.26 -44.66 -41.03
N ARG A 3 -75.96 -45.03 -39.94
CA ARG A 3 -75.40 -45.26 -38.58
C ARG A 3 -74.57 -44.07 -38.04
N ARG A 4 -75.13 -43.29 -37.10
CA ARG A 4 -75.04 -43.43 -35.60
C ARG A 4 -73.67 -42.94 -35.07
N HIS A 5 -73.49 -42.30 -33.92
CA HIS A 5 -74.28 -41.74 -32.79
C HIS A 5 -73.22 -41.01 -31.88
N SER A 6 -73.45 -40.19 -30.85
CA SER A 6 -74.62 -39.57 -30.17
C SER A 6 -74.11 -38.35 -29.37
N LYS A 7 -75.04 -37.54 -28.84
CA LYS A 7 -74.83 -36.42 -27.91
C LYS A 7 -74.52 -36.86 -26.46
N THR A 8 -74.13 -35.87 -25.63
CA THR A 8 -74.31 -35.78 -24.13
C THR A 8 -73.53 -36.82 -23.28
N THR A 9 -73.08 -36.56 -22.05
CA THR A 9 -73.82 -36.00 -20.89
C THR A 9 -72.88 -35.50 -19.76
N THR A 10 -73.35 -34.48 -19.03
CA THR A 10 -73.17 -34.10 -17.61
C THR A 10 -72.55 -35.14 -16.64
N THR A 11 -71.80 -34.71 -15.59
CA THR A 11 -72.20 -34.59 -14.15
C THR A 11 -70.98 -34.61 -13.19
N ALA A 12 -70.96 -33.72 -12.16
CA ALA A 12 -70.53 -33.87 -10.74
C ALA A 12 -69.32 -34.76 -10.31
N LYS A 13 -68.67 -34.62 -9.14
CA LYS A 13 -68.54 -33.63 -8.03
C LYS A 13 -67.45 -34.20 -7.09
N PHE A 14 -66.52 -33.37 -6.57
CA PHE A 14 -65.64 -33.64 -5.39
C PHE A 14 -64.79 -34.94 -5.48
N PHE A 15 -63.63 -35.12 -4.85
CA PHE A 15 -62.98 -34.58 -3.64
C PHE A 15 -61.45 -34.80 -3.83
N GLY A 16 -60.59 -34.15 -3.03
CA GLY A 16 -59.26 -34.70 -2.75
C GLY A 16 -58.03 -33.93 -3.29
N VAL A 17 -57.46 -33.15 -2.36
CA VAL A 17 -56.03 -32.82 -2.17
C VAL A 17 -55.00 -33.48 -3.10
N GLY A 18 -54.11 -32.64 -3.66
CA GLY A 18 -52.74 -33.01 -4.00
C GLY A 18 -52.44 -33.13 -5.48
N PHE A 19 -51.87 -32.07 -6.07
CA PHE A 19 -51.13 -32.18 -7.33
C PHE A 19 -49.81 -31.43 -7.24
N ALA A 20 -48.74 -32.13 -7.64
CA ALA A 20 -47.40 -31.59 -7.71
C ALA A 20 -47.26 -30.61 -8.87
N THR A 21 -46.52 -29.52 -8.65
CA THR A 21 -46.04 -28.67 -9.74
C THR A 21 -44.82 -29.35 -10.37
N THR A 22 -45.05 -30.11 -11.43
CA THR A 22 -43.97 -30.66 -12.27
C THR A 22 -43.27 -29.51 -12.99
N CYS A 23 -42.16 -29.03 -12.43
CA CYS A 23 -41.33 -28.04 -13.10
C CYS A 23 -40.53 -28.73 -14.21
N LEU A 24 -40.66 -28.26 -15.43
CA LEU A 24 -39.99 -28.83 -16.61
C LEU A 24 -38.50 -28.45 -16.58
N VAL A 25 -37.68 -29.26 -15.90
CA VAL A 25 -36.21 -29.09 -15.91
C VAL A 25 -35.69 -29.49 -17.29
N VAL A 26 -35.50 -28.50 -18.17
CA VAL A 26 -34.60 -28.65 -19.32
C VAL A 26 -33.18 -28.68 -18.76
N ALA A 27 -32.71 -29.89 -18.46
CA ALA A 27 -31.33 -30.12 -18.06
C ALA A 27 -30.41 -29.94 -19.27
N VAL A 28 -30.02 -28.69 -19.56
CA VAL A 28 -28.78 -28.44 -20.27
C VAL A 28 -27.67 -28.85 -19.30
N ILE A 29 -27.06 -30.01 -19.55
CA ILE A 29 -25.81 -30.39 -18.90
C ILE A 29 -24.73 -29.50 -19.49
N ILE A 30 -24.53 -28.33 -18.89
CA ILE A 30 -23.32 -27.55 -19.08
C ILE A 30 -22.24 -28.26 -18.26
N GLU A 31 -21.18 -28.72 -18.92
CA GLU A 31 -19.97 -29.22 -18.25
C GLU A 31 -19.32 -28.03 -17.50
N GLY A 32 -19.66 -27.91 -16.22
CA GLY A 32 -19.42 -26.71 -15.40
C GLY A 32 -17.98 -26.59 -14.89
N GLY A 33 -17.02 -26.51 -15.80
CA GLY A 33 -15.69 -25.97 -15.50
C GLY A 33 -15.75 -24.47 -15.16
N PHE A 34 -14.65 -23.93 -14.63
CA PHE A 34 -14.51 -22.50 -14.31
C PHE A 34 -14.80 -21.57 -15.51
N ALA A 35 -14.57 -22.08 -16.74
CA ALA A 35 -14.92 -21.45 -18.01
C ALA A 35 -16.40 -21.09 -18.20
N ALA A 36 -17.35 -21.70 -17.47
CA ALA A 36 -18.78 -21.39 -17.59
C ALA A 36 -19.19 -20.01 -17.01
N VAL A 37 -18.21 -19.22 -16.55
CA VAL A 37 -18.39 -17.84 -16.04
C VAL A 37 -18.32 -16.79 -17.17
N GLU A 38 -17.90 -17.17 -18.38
CA GLU A 38 -17.50 -16.25 -19.45
C GLU A 38 -18.65 -15.47 -20.14
N ASP A 39 -19.92 -15.77 -19.84
CA ASP A 39 -21.11 -15.13 -20.47
C ASP A 39 -22.09 -14.48 -19.45
N GLN A 40 -21.62 -14.19 -18.23
CA GLN A 40 -22.30 -13.30 -17.28
C GLN A 40 -21.41 -12.10 -16.97
N ALA A 41 -21.79 -10.93 -17.48
CA ALA A 41 -21.08 -9.69 -17.24
C ALA A 41 -20.99 -9.38 -15.73
N SER A 42 -19.81 -8.97 -15.29
CA SER A 42 -19.42 -8.70 -13.90
C SER A 42 -19.55 -9.89 -12.94
N VAL A 43 -18.42 -10.57 -12.73
CA VAL A 43 -17.98 -10.77 -11.33
C VAL A 43 -17.94 -9.39 -10.67
N ASP A 44 -18.41 -9.31 -9.43
CA ASP A 44 -18.57 -8.06 -8.70
C ASP A 44 -17.30 -7.19 -8.79
N LYS A 45 -17.46 -5.94 -9.27
CA LYS A 45 -16.36 -4.97 -9.47
C LYS A 45 -15.59 -4.63 -8.18
N ARG A 46 -16.09 -5.07 -7.02
CA ARG A 46 -15.37 -5.00 -5.74
C ARG A 46 -14.24 -6.03 -5.62
N VAL A 47 -14.20 -7.09 -6.46
CA VAL A 47 -13.26 -8.23 -6.32
C VAL A 47 -12.73 -8.79 -7.66
N ASP A 48 -12.91 -8.09 -8.78
CA ASP A 48 -12.47 -8.55 -10.11
C ASP A 48 -10.94 -8.74 -10.20
N GLU A 49 -10.14 -7.91 -9.53
CA GLU A 49 -8.68 -8.11 -9.41
C GLU A 49 -8.33 -9.43 -8.71
N PHE A 50 -9.10 -9.84 -7.69
CA PHE A 50 -8.89 -11.15 -7.05
C PHE A 50 -9.25 -12.28 -7.98
N TRP A 51 -10.37 -12.10 -8.70
CA TRP A 51 -10.93 -13.12 -9.57
C TRP A 51 -9.97 -13.50 -10.70
N GLU A 52 -9.26 -12.53 -11.28
CA GLU A 52 -8.19 -12.79 -12.26
C GLU A 52 -7.01 -13.60 -11.67
N LEU A 53 -6.70 -13.44 -10.39
CA LEU A 53 -5.72 -14.29 -9.70
C LEU A 53 -6.26 -15.70 -9.48
N VAL A 54 -7.55 -15.87 -9.14
CA VAL A 54 -8.17 -17.19 -9.00
C VAL A 54 -8.15 -17.94 -10.34
N LYS A 55 -8.58 -17.29 -11.45
CA LYS A 55 -8.43 -17.85 -12.81
C LYS A 55 -6.99 -18.33 -13.04
N LYS A 56 -6.02 -17.41 -12.93
CA LYS A 56 -4.62 -17.68 -13.26
C LYS A 56 -3.96 -18.80 -12.43
N TYR A 57 -4.33 -18.99 -11.17
CA TYR A 57 -3.61 -19.86 -10.23
C TYR A 57 -4.38 -21.10 -9.75
N VAL A 58 -5.70 -21.16 -9.99
CA VAL A 58 -6.61 -22.14 -9.38
C VAL A 58 -7.64 -22.74 -10.36
N GLU A 59 -7.84 -22.17 -11.54
CA GLU A 59 -8.79 -22.67 -12.57
C GLU A 59 -8.56 -24.14 -12.97
N ASP A 60 -7.29 -24.55 -13.13
CA ASP A 60 -6.89 -25.93 -13.46
C ASP A 60 -6.79 -26.87 -12.24
N ASP A 61 -7.16 -26.42 -11.02
CA ASP A 61 -7.03 -27.27 -9.83
C ASP A 61 -8.08 -28.39 -9.83
N VAL A 62 -7.59 -29.63 -9.98
CA VAL A 62 -8.39 -30.87 -9.99
C VAL A 62 -9.29 -31.01 -8.76
N ARG A 63 -8.99 -30.34 -7.64
CA ARG A 63 -9.81 -30.33 -6.41
C ARG A 63 -11.09 -29.51 -6.52
N LEU A 64 -11.20 -28.62 -7.51
CA LEU A 64 -12.39 -27.79 -7.76
C LEU A 64 -13.19 -28.23 -8.97
N LYS A 65 -12.60 -29.04 -9.85
CA LYS A 65 -13.24 -29.52 -11.07
C LYS A 65 -14.52 -30.31 -10.74
N ASP A 66 -15.65 -29.83 -11.28
CA ASP A 66 -17.00 -30.37 -11.09
C ASP A 66 -17.47 -30.46 -9.62
N LYS A 67 -16.84 -29.70 -8.71
CA LYS A 67 -17.08 -29.74 -7.26
C LYS A 67 -17.61 -28.40 -6.72
N PRO A 68 -18.44 -28.41 -5.65
CA PRO A 68 -18.86 -27.18 -4.98
C PRO A 68 -17.67 -26.47 -4.35
N PHE A 69 -17.59 -25.14 -4.46
CA PHE A 69 -16.51 -24.36 -3.84
C PHE A 69 -17.01 -23.04 -3.21
N THR A 70 -16.20 -22.48 -2.32
CA THR A 70 -16.38 -21.11 -1.80
C THR A 70 -15.11 -20.30 -1.97
N ILE A 71 -15.22 -19.09 -2.49
CA ILE A 71 -14.12 -18.12 -2.55
C ILE A 71 -14.44 -16.98 -1.59
N LEU A 72 -13.56 -16.75 -0.62
CA LEU A 72 -13.63 -15.59 0.27
C LEU A 72 -12.69 -14.51 -0.30
N ALA A 73 -13.19 -13.71 -1.24
CA ALA A 73 -12.38 -12.75 -1.97
C ALA A 73 -12.16 -11.44 -1.19
N PRO A 74 -10.92 -11.00 -0.94
CA PRO A 74 -10.66 -9.67 -0.45
C PRO A 74 -11.05 -8.62 -1.50
N GLN A 75 -11.56 -7.48 -1.05
CA GLN A 75 -11.90 -6.36 -1.94
C GLN A 75 -10.67 -5.79 -2.67
N ASN A 76 -10.89 -5.17 -3.83
CA ASN A 76 -9.85 -4.46 -4.59
C ASN A 76 -9.15 -3.36 -3.75
N SER A 77 -9.87 -2.74 -2.82
CA SER A 77 -9.31 -1.81 -1.82
C SER A 77 -8.25 -2.44 -0.89
N VAL A 78 -8.25 -3.76 -0.75
CA VAL A 78 -7.33 -4.58 0.06
C VAL A 78 -6.23 -5.17 -0.83
N LEU A 79 -6.62 -5.56 -2.05
CA LEU A 79 -5.73 -5.92 -3.15
C LEU A 79 -5.11 -4.67 -3.74
N ASN A 80 -4.28 -3.99 -2.95
CA ASN A 80 -3.33 -3.03 -3.47
C ASN A 80 -2.49 -3.72 -4.57
N GLY A 81 -2.85 -3.53 -5.84
CA GLY A 81 -2.32 -4.28 -6.99
C GLY A 81 -0.81 -4.14 -7.24
N SER A 82 -0.11 -3.37 -6.42
CA SER A 82 1.35 -3.33 -6.32
C SER A 82 1.90 -4.40 -5.36
N ALA A 83 1.22 -4.71 -4.25
CA ALA A 83 1.69 -5.66 -3.24
C ALA A 83 1.71 -7.10 -3.78
N THR A 84 0.62 -7.56 -4.39
CA THR A 84 0.54 -8.89 -5.03
C THR A 84 1.48 -9.03 -6.23
N LYS A 85 1.78 -7.91 -6.91
CA LYS A 85 2.69 -7.84 -8.07
C LYS A 85 4.17 -7.84 -7.68
N LEU A 86 4.48 -7.57 -6.41
CA LEU A 86 5.81 -7.69 -5.79
C LEU A 86 6.03 -9.05 -5.10
N LEU A 87 4.99 -9.87 -4.95
CA LEU A 87 5.12 -11.24 -4.46
C LEU A 87 5.66 -12.17 -5.56
N ALA A 88 6.52 -13.11 -5.18
CA ALA A 88 6.91 -14.21 -6.06
C ALA A 88 5.68 -15.04 -6.49
N PRO A 89 5.65 -15.66 -7.68
CA PRO A 89 4.50 -16.43 -8.15
C PRO A 89 3.97 -17.48 -7.16
N ASP A 90 4.87 -18.14 -6.42
CA ASP A 90 4.50 -19.13 -5.38
C ASP A 90 3.83 -18.49 -4.16
N ALA A 91 4.25 -17.27 -3.81
CA ALA A 91 3.64 -16.48 -2.75
C ALA A 91 2.25 -15.97 -3.16
N VAL A 92 2.07 -15.58 -4.43
CA VAL A 92 0.74 -15.28 -5.00
C VAL A 92 -0.14 -16.53 -5.02
N LYS A 93 0.37 -17.69 -5.49
CA LYS A 93 -0.41 -18.94 -5.46
C LYS A 93 -0.85 -19.30 -4.05
N LYS A 94 0.05 -19.25 -3.07
CA LYS A 94 -0.25 -19.51 -1.65
C LYS A 94 -1.22 -18.50 -1.04
N LEU A 95 -1.22 -17.26 -1.52
CA LEU A 95 -2.23 -16.27 -1.16
C LEU A 95 -3.61 -16.69 -1.68
N VAL A 96 -3.72 -17.02 -2.97
CA VAL A 96 -4.97 -17.43 -3.61
C VAL A 96 -5.51 -18.74 -3.02
N ASP A 97 -4.67 -19.79 -2.91
CA ASP A 97 -5.03 -21.08 -2.32
C ASP A 97 -5.58 -20.94 -0.88
N GLY A 98 -5.11 -19.93 -0.13
CA GLY A 98 -5.59 -19.60 1.21
C GLY A 98 -6.95 -18.88 1.28
N HIS A 99 -7.57 -18.52 0.16
CA HIS A 99 -8.88 -17.86 0.13
C HIS A 99 -9.96 -18.72 -0.58
N VAL A 100 -9.58 -19.94 -1.01
CA VAL A 100 -10.47 -20.88 -1.70
C VAL A 100 -10.70 -22.12 -0.84
N VAL A 101 -11.97 -22.45 -0.64
CA VAL A 101 -12.45 -23.62 0.13
C VAL A 101 -13.05 -24.64 -0.85
N PRO A 102 -12.43 -25.83 -1.03
CA PRO A 102 -12.95 -26.90 -1.88
C PRO A 102 -14.10 -27.67 -1.22
N ASP A 103 -14.89 -28.37 -2.04
CA ASP A 103 -15.99 -29.28 -1.64
C ASP A 103 -17.09 -28.66 -0.75
N LEU A 104 -17.23 -27.33 -0.71
CA LEU A 104 -18.21 -26.63 0.13
C LEU A 104 -18.77 -25.37 -0.55
N LYS A 105 -20.09 -25.23 -0.59
CA LYS A 105 -20.79 -23.95 -0.82
C LYS A 105 -21.21 -23.36 0.52
N LEU A 106 -20.48 -22.37 1.01
CA LEU A 106 -20.70 -21.76 2.30
C LEU A 106 -21.56 -20.49 2.15
N ASP A 107 -22.84 -20.67 2.44
CA ASP A 107 -23.83 -19.60 2.49
C ASP A 107 -23.87 -18.99 3.89
N LEU A 108 -23.30 -17.79 4.05
CA LEU A 108 -23.29 -17.06 5.32
C LEU A 108 -24.59 -16.30 5.61
N ALA A 109 -25.51 -16.20 4.65
CA ALA A 109 -26.84 -15.64 4.89
C ALA A 109 -27.77 -16.64 5.60
N LYS A 110 -27.56 -17.95 5.40
CA LYS A 110 -28.37 -19.03 6.00
C LYS A 110 -27.64 -19.80 7.12
N SER A 111 -26.36 -19.51 7.37
CA SER A 111 -25.58 -20.14 8.44
C SER A 111 -25.76 -19.49 9.81
N SER A 112 -25.61 -20.27 10.89
CA SER A 112 -25.60 -19.76 12.27
C SER A 112 -24.55 -20.48 13.14
N GLY A 113 -23.90 -19.73 14.03
CA GLY A 113 -22.84 -20.23 14.90
C GLY A 113 -21.42 -20.08 14.30
N ASN A 114 -20.43 -20.58 15.02
CA ASN A 114 -19.03 -20.54 14.59
C ASN A 114 -18.76 -21.67 13.58
N ILE A 115 -18.18 -21.32 12.43
CA ILE A 115 -17.89 -22.25 11.33
C ILE A 115 -16.37 -22.36 11.19
N SER A 116 -15.87 -23.56 10.92
CA SER A 116 -14.44 -23.81 10.70
C SER A 116 -14.28 -24.59 9.40
N VAL A 117 -13.58 -24.03 8.43
CA VAL A 117 -13.42 -24.59 7.08
C VAL A 117 -11.95 -24.60 6.67
N THR A 118 -11.55 -25.57 5.84
CA THR A 118 -10.16 -25.76 5.39
C THR A 118 -9.98 -25.31 3.95
N THR A 119 -8.91 -24.58 3.67
CA THR A 119 -8.58 -24.00 2.36
C THR A 119 -7.73 -24.94 1.50
N LEU A 120 -7.53 -24.59 0.22
CA LEU A 120 -6.66 -25.35 -0.70
C LEU A 120 -5.20 -25.46 -0.22
N ASP A 121 -4.71 -24.55 0.61
CA ASP A 121 -3.37 -24.63 1.23
C ASP A 121 -3.34 -25.30 2.62
N ASN A 122 -4.43 -25.94 3.02
CA ASN A 122 -4.64 -26.62 4.30
C ASN A 122 -4.62 -25.72 5.55
N ARG A 123 -4.81 -24.40 5.39
CA ARG A 123 -5.07 -23.51 6.52
C ARG A 123 -6.57 -23.50 6.88
N THR A 124 -6.87 -23.15 8.13
CA THR A 124 -8.25 -23.07 8.62
C THR A 124 -8.73 -21.63 8.61
N ILE A 125 -9.94 -21.40 8.10
CA ILE A 125 -10.69 -20.17 8.27
C ILE A 125 -11.71 -20.41 9.38
N GLU A 126 -11.59 -19.66 10.48
CA GLU A 126 -12.61 -19.56 11.52
C GLU A 126 -13.55 -18.41 11.19
N ILE A 127 -14.83 -18.71 10.98
CA ILE A 127 -15.88 -17.72 10.75
C ILE A 127 -16.74 -17.60 12.00
N LYS A 128 -16.83 -16.39 12.54
CA LYS A 128 -17.55 -16.06 13.77
C LYS A 128 -18.54 -14.94 13.50
N THR A 129 -19.69 -14.98 14.16
CA THR A 129 -20.64 -13.85 14.15
C THR A 129 -20.50 -13.08 15.46
N ASP A 130 -20.39 -11.76 15.40
CA ASP A 130 -20.42 -10.92 16.60
C ASP A 130 -21.86 -10.69 17.11
N GLY A 131 -22.00 -10.04 18.27
CA GLY A 131 -23.30 -9.72 18.85
C GLY A 131 -24.15 -8.72 18.05
N ASN A 132 -23.57 -8.12 17.00
CA ASN A 132 -24.21 -7.14 16.13
C ASN A 132 -24.63 -7.75 14.76
N GLY A 133 -24.35 -9.03 14.51
CA GLY A 133 -24.66 -9.72 13.25
C GLY A 133 -23.61 -9.56 12.13
N THR A 134 -22.44 -9.01 12.47
CA THR A 134 -21.28 -8.94 11.58
C THR A 134 -20.57 -10.29 11.57
N PHE A 135 -20.20 -10.77 10.39
CA PHE A 135 -19.41 -11.99 10.26
C PHE A 135 -17.93 -11.62 10.11
N TRP A 136 -17.07 -12.38 10.77
CA TRP A 136 -15.62 -12.22 10.79
C TRP A 136 -14.99 -13.54 10.34
N ALA A 137 -14.19 -13.51 9.27
CA ALA A 137 -13.42 -14.64 8.76
C ALA A 137 -11.94 -14.42 9.12
N ASN A 138 -11.45 -15.15 10.13
CA ASN A 138 -10.16 -14.91 10.79
C ASN A 138 -9.99 -13.44 11.25
N ASN A 139 -9.23 -12.65 10.48
CA ASN A 139 -8.91 -11.24 10.76
C ASN A 139 -9.66 -10.25 9.85
N ALA A 140 -10.51 -10.74 8.95
CA ALA A 140 -11.24 -9.92 7.98
C ALA A 140 -12.74 -9.93 8.26
N THR A 141 -13.39 -8.79 8.12
CA THR A 141 -14.83 -8.61 8.19
C THR A 141 -15.47 -9.05 6.87
N VAL A 142 -16.58 -9.78 6.94
CA VAL A 142 -17.38 -10.16 5.77
C VAL A 142 -18.29 -9.00 5.38
N VAL A 143 -18.06 -8.46 4.18
CA VAL A 143 -18.83 -7.35 3.61
C VAL A 143 -19.99 -7.86 2.77
N GLU A 144 -19.80 -8.96 2.03
CA GLU A 144 -20.88 -9.60 1.25
C GLU A 144 -20.97 -11.08 1.60
N LYS A 145 -22.18 -11.56 1.93
CA LYS A 145 -22.39 -12.87 2.57
C LYS A 145 -22.72 -14.01 1.61
N GLU A 146 -23.27 -13.70 0.43
CA GLU A 146 -23.66 -14.68 -0.59
C GLU A 146 -23.71 -14.01 -1.98
N ILE A 147 -22.71 -14.25 -2.83
CA ILE A 147 -22.80 -14.04 -4.28
C ILE A 147 -22.75 -15.42 -4.94
N VAL A 148 -23.85 -15.85 -5.57
CA VAL A 148 -23.92 -17.16 -6.22
C VAL A 148 -23.16 -17.13 -7.54
N VAL A 149 -22.21 -18.05 -7.72
CA VAL A 149 -21.43 -18.21 -8.97
C VAL A 149 -21.60 -19.64 -9.52
N PRO A 150 -21.33 -19.90 -10.81
CA PRO A 150 -21.28 -21.25 -11.36
C PRO A 150 -20.43 -22.18 -10.47
N ASN A 151 -21.05 -23.27 -10.02
CA ASN A 151 -20.48 -24.26 -9.09
C ASN A 151 -19.92 -23.76 -7.74
N GLY A 152 -20.12 -22.49 -7.35
CA GLY A 152 -19.62 -21.99 -6.06
C GLY A 152 -20.46 -20.91 -5.39
N ILE A 153 -19.91 -20.37 -4.30
CA ILE A 153 -20.34 -19.11 -3.66
C ILE A 153 -19.10 -18.21 -3.53
N LEU A 154 -19.28 -16.94 -3.84
CA LEU A 154 -18.32 -15.87 -3.62
C LEU A 154 -18.77 -15.04 -2.41
N VAL A 155 -17.86 -14.84 -1.47
CA VAL A 155 -18.04 -14.08 -0.23
C VAL A 155 -17.01 -12.96 -0.26
N ILE A 156 -17.42 -11.71 -0.04
CA ILE A 156 -16.50 -10.56 -0.10
C ILE A 156 -16.05 -10.20 1.31
N VAL A 157 -14.74 -10.04 1.52
CA VAL A 157 -14.12 -9.65 2.79
C VAL A 157 -13.30 -8.36 2.68
N ASP A 158 -13.17 -7.60 3.77
CA ASP A 158 -12.43 -6.33 3.84
C ASP A 158 -10.93 -6.48 4.14
N GLY A 159 -10.40 -7.70 4.10
CA GLY A 159 -9.06 -8.02 4.53
C GLY A 159 -8.59 -9.37 4.03
N TYR A 160 -7.28 -9.61 4.08
CA TYR A 160 -6.73 -10.95 3.84
C TYR A 160 -7.00 -11.87 5.04
N LEU A 161 -7.43 -13.10 4.76
CA LEU A 161 -7.76 -14.10 5.79
C LEU A 161 -6.55 -14.57 6.60
N PHE A 162 -5.35 -14.32 6.09
CA PHE A 162 -4.09 -14.74 6.69
C PHE A 162 -2.99 -13.69 6.45
N PRO A 163 -1.94 -13.65 7.31
CA PRO A 163 -0.77 -12.81 7.08
C PRO A 163 -0.11 -13.10 5.73
N GLN A 164 0.28 -12.03 5.04
CA GLN A 164 1.03 -12.11 3.80
C GLN A 164 2.44 -12.69 4.03
N PRO A 165 2.98 -13.51 3.10
CA PRO A 165 4.42 -13.75 3.06
C PRO A 165 5.13 -12.41 2.82
N THR A 166 6.19 -12.15 3.58
CA THR A 166 6.99 -10.92 3.42
C THR A 166 7.62 -10.86 2.03
N PRO A 167 7.73 -9.66 1.41
CA PRO A 167 8.50 -9.48 0.18
C PRO A 167 9.91 -10.05 0.34
N VAL A 168 10.39 -10.75 -0.69
CA VAL A 168 11.66 -11.45 -0.63
C VAL A 168 12.79 -10.46 -0.91
N ASP A 169 13.56 -10.12 0.13
CA ASP A 169 14.80 -9.34 -0.06
C ASP A 169 15.76 -10.12 -0.97
N GLY A 170 16.15 -9.48 -2.07
CA GLY A 170 16.99 -10.09 -3.11
C GLY A 170 18.45 -10.27 -2.70
N SER A 171 18.75 -11.27 -1.85
CA SER A 171 20.11 -11.78 -1.65
C SER A 171 20.15 -13.17 -1.01
N THR A 172 19.89 -14.21 -1.79
CA THR A 172 20.59 -15.52 -1.67
C THR A 172 20.49 -16.23 -3.01
N THR A 173 21.62 -16.44 -3.67
CA THR A 173 21.70 -17.31 -4.85
C THR A 173 21.65 -18.78 -4.41
N GLU A 174 20.46 -19.37 -4.34
CA GLU A 174 20.33 -20.82 -4.27
C GLU A 174 20.52 -21.39 -5.69
N GLN A 175 21.62 -22.11 -5.87
CA GLN A 175 22.02 -22.66 -7.17
C GLN A 175 21.18 -23.92 -7.48
N PRO A 176 20.51 -24.00 -8.65
CA PRO A 176 19.65 -25.14 -8.97
C PRO A 176 20.48 -26.43 -9.13
N PRO A 177 19.93 -27.60 -8.74
CA PRO A 177 20.63 -28.87 -8.86
C PRO A 177 20.82 -29.27 -10.32
N LYS A 178 22.06 -29.62 -10.70
CA LYS A 178 22.32 -30.27 -11.99
C LYS A 178 21.72 -31.67 -12.01
N LEU A 179 20.86 -31.93 -13.00
CA LEU A 179 20.61 -33.29 -13.49
C LEU A 179 21.59 -33.61 -14.63
N ASP A 180 22.34 -34.70 -14.48
CA ASP A 180 23.01 -35.38 -15.59
C ASP A 180 22.33 -36.75 -15.85
N PRO A 181 22.19 -37.24 -17.11
CA PRO A 181 21.24 -38.30 -17.43
C PRO A 181 21.84 -39.71 -17.68
N LYS A 182 21.07 -40.73 -17.26
CA LYS A 182 21.03 -42.14 -17.73
C LYS A 182 22.28 -43.03 -17.55
N ARG A 183 22.12 -44.15 -16.82
CA ARG A 183 21.74 -45.46 -17.39
C ARG A 183 21.54 -46.52 -16.28
N ASP A 184 20.62 -47.45 -16.51
CA ASP A 184 20.45 -48.67 -15.73
C ASP A 184 21.60 -49.67 -15.96
N GLU A 185 21.99 -50.42 -14.93
CA GLU A 185 22.17 -51.88 -15.05
C GLU A 185 22.16 -52.62 -13.69
N LYS A 186 22.03 -53.95 -13.76
CA LYS A 186 21.56 -54.82 -12.68
C LYS A 186 22.64 -55.32 -11.71
N GLN A 187 22.28 -55.29 -10.42
CA GLN A 187 22.21 -56.43 -9.48
C GLN A 187 23.46 -57.29 -9.17
N ALA A 188 23.58 -57.62 -7.86
CA ALA A 188 24.15 -58.84 -7.25
C ALA A 188 25.53 -58.80 -6.53
N ASN A 189 25.44 -58.58 -5.20
CA ASN A 189 25.82 -59.56 -4.16
C ASN A 189 27.31 -59.76 -3.75
N LEU A 190 27.47 -60.31 -2.54
CA LEU A 190 28.64 -60.98 -1.93
C LEU A 190 29.72 -60.12 -1.20
N ALA A 191 29.59 -60.10 0.13
CA ALA A 191 30.72 -60.04 1.09
C ALA A 191 31.54 -61.38 1.03
N PRO A 192 32.71 -61.60 1.71
CA PRO A 192 32.92 -61.28 3.14
C PRO A 192 34.40 -61.19 3.70
N ARG A 193 34.50 -61.16 5.05
CA ARG A 193 35.60 -61.66 5.95
C ARG A 193 36.85 -60.81 6.31
N LYS A 194 36.74 -60.18 7.50
CA LYS A 194 37.51 -60.42 8.76
C LYS A 194 39.06 -60.18 8.85
N PRO A 195 39.62 -60.02 10.09
CA PRO A 195 40.77 -59.15 10.40
C PRO A 195 42.00 -59.94 10.90
N PRO A 196 42.94 -59.30 11.65
CA PRO A 196 43.13 -59.77 13.04
C PRO A 196 43.62 -58.76 14.12
N PHE A 197 43.47 -59.20 15.39
CA PHE A 197 44.17 -58.84 16.65
C PHE A 197 43.79 -57.53 17.39
N ALA A 198 43.77 -57.45 18.73
CA ALA A 198 43.72 -58.45 19.81
C ALA A 198 43.11 -57.83 21.11
N ALA A 199 42.63 -58.66 22.03
CA ALA A 199 42.08 -58.27 23.36
C ALA A 199 43.13 -58.61 24.48
N PRO A 200 42.84 -58.79 25.80
CA PRO A 200 41.58 -58.67 26.57
C PRO A 200 41.69 -58.15 28.04
N LYS A 201 40.57 -58.32 28.79
CA LYS A 201 40.36 -58.40 30.27
C LYS A 201 39.89 -57.09 30.95
N ALA A 202 38.91 -57.06 31.86
CA ALA A 202 37.84 -57.98 32.30
C ALA A 202 36.75 -57.13 33.03
N SER A 203 35.56 -57.57 33.46
CA SER A 203 34.94 -58.90 33.55
C SER A 203 33.39 -58.81 33.39
N ALA A 204 32.64 -59.84 33.80
CA ALA A 204 31.16 -59.89 33.90
C ALA A 204 30.69 -59.69 35.37
N ALA A 205 29.41 -59.69 35.79
CA ALA A 205 28.09 -59.97 35.17
C ALA A 205 27.01 -59.13 35.94
N THR A 206 25.67 -59.17 35.76
CA THR A 206 24.72 -60.03 35.02
C THR A 206 23.48 -59.18 34.61
N ALA A 207 22.62 -59.67 33.70
CA ALA A 207 21.32 -59.05 33.40
C ALA A 207 20.20 -59.45 34.41
N THR A 208 19.13 -58.64 34.53
CA THR A 208 17.71 -59.07 34.42
C THR A 208 16.76 -57.86 34.42
N THR A 209 15.64 -57.99 33.71
CA THR A 209 14.54 -57.05 33.46
C THR A 209 13.70 -56.63 34.67
N ALA A 210 13.26 -55.36 34.71
CA ALA A 210 11.87 -54.97 35.03
C ALA A 210 11.61 -53.48 34.68
N SER A 211 10.39 -53.15 34.23
CA SER A 211 9.95 -51.80 33.86
C SER A 211 9.65 -50.91 35.07
N SER A 212 10.00 -49.61 35.02
CA SER A 212 9.05 -48.48 35.17
C SER A 212 9.72 -47.11 35.28
N SER A 213 9.05 -46.09 34.71
CA SER A 213 9.17 -44.64 34.97
C SER A 213 10.56 -44.01 35.18
N ILE A 214 11.08 -43.34 34.15
CA ILE A 214 11.91 -42.13 34.34
C ILE A 214 11.11 -40.93 33.85
N GLY A 215 10.49 -40.22 34.81
CA GLY A 215 10.27 -38.78 34.67
C GLY A 215 11.54 -38.02 35.06
N ALA A 216 11.68 -36.78 34.57
CA ALA A 216 12.71 -35.81 34.96
C ALA A 216 14.19 -36.20 34.75
N ALA A 217 14.70 -36.06 33.52
CA ALA A 217 16.13 -35.78 33.26
C ALA A 217 16.46 -35.21 31.86
N VAL A 218 15.63 -34.33 31.27
CA VAL A 218 15.97 -33.63 30.01
C VAL A 218 15.62 -32.13 30.09
N ALA A 219 16.17 -31.45 31.10
CA ALA A 219 16.00 -30.01 31.30
C ALA A 219 17.23 -29.37 31.96
N ALA A 220 18.44 -29.67 31.45
CA ALA A 220 19.69 -29.09 31.95
C ALA A 220 20.80 -29.10 30.87
N LYS A 221 20.70 -28.24 29.86
CA LYS A 221 21.85 -27.90 29.00
C LYS A 221 21.84 -26.41 28.61
N SER A 222 22.72 -25.65 29.27
CA SER A 222 23.27 -24.34 28.87
C SER A 222 22.30 -23.13 28.77
N GLN A 223 21.92 -22.53 29.90
CA GLN A 223 21.35 -21.18 30.00
C GLN A 223 22.18 -20.26 30.94
N SER A 224 23.47 -20.05 30.65
CA SER A 224 24.34 -19.22 31.51
C SER A 224 24.35 -17.72 31.17
N ASN A 225 24.38 -17.35 29.87
CA ASN A 225 24.68 -15.97 29.44
C ASN A 225 23.59 -15.35 28.54
N VAL A 226 22.33 -15.36 28.96
CA VAL A 226 21.24 -14.65 28.25
C VAL A 226 21.19 -13.18 28.71
N THR A 227 21.27 -12.22 27.79
CA THR A 227 21.25 -10.77 28.12
C THR A 227 19.85 -10.29 28.55
N PHE A 228 19.74 -9.13 29.21
CA PHE A 228 18.43 -8.61 29.62
C PHE A 228 17.50 -8.38 28.42
N VAL A 229 18.02 -7.84 27.30
CA VAL A 229 17.24 -7.63 26.07
C VAL A 229 16.77 -8.96 25.47
N GLU A 230 17.59 -10.01 25.48
CA GLU A 230 17.14 -11.34 25.02
C GLU A 230 15.99 -11.89 25.86
N ASN A 231 16.05 -11.77 27.20
CA ASN A 231 14.94 -12.19 28.07
C ASN A 231 13.66 -11.37 27.78
N VAL A 232 13.79 -10.06 27.51
CA VAL A 232 12.65 -9.22 27.10
C VAL A 232 12.09 -9.70 25.75
N MET A 233 12.95 -9.89 24.75
CA MET A 233 12.55 -10.32 23.40
C MET A 233 11.88 -11.69 23.39
N GLU A 234 12.38 -12.64 24.21
CA GLU A 234 11.77 -13.95 24.44
C GLU A 234 10.35 -13.79 25.01
N VAL A 235 10.17 -13.02 26.09
CA VAL A 235 8.86 -12.80 26.71
C VAL A 235 7.89 -12.09 25.76
N LEU A 236 8.33 -11.06 25.04
CA LEU A 236 7.50 -10.39 24.04
C LEU A 236 7.08 -11.32 22.89
N SER A 237 7.92 -12.30 22.52
CA SER A 237 7.57 -13.28 21.47
C SER A 237 6.40 -14.20 21.86
N PHE A 238 6.24 -14.52 23.16
CA PHE A 238 5.13 -15.35 23.63
C PHE A 238 3.77 -14.65 23.60
N LEU A 239 3.74 -13.31 23.56
CA LEU A 239 2.49 -12.54 23.59
C LEU A 239 1.72 -12.57 22.26
N LYS A 240 2.35 -12.99 21.15
CA LYS A 240 1.81 -13.15 19.77
C LYS A 240 1.26 -11.87 19.09
N SER A 241 0.73 -10.91 19.85
CA SER A 241 0.14 -9.66 19.37
C SER A 241 0.19 -8.58 20.46
N GLY A 242 0.03 -7.31 20.07
CA GLY A 242 -0.15 -6.19 20.99
C GLY A 242 1.13 -5.49 21.44
N VAL A 243 2.31 -5.97 21.04
CA VAL A 243 3.65 -5.39 21.36
C VAL A 243 4.67 -5.56 20.22
N ARG A 244 4.23 -5.98 19.03
CA ARG A 244 5.10 -6.31 17.90
C ARG A 244 5.87 -5.10 17.37
N VAL A 245 5.29 -3.91 17.41
CA VAL A 245 5.95 -2.68 16.94
C VAL A 245 7.14 -2.33 17.83
N PHE A 246 6.97 -2.36 19.16
CA PHE A 246 8.09 -2.16 20.09
C PHE A 246 9.15 -3.26 19.95
N GLN A 247 8.73 -4.53 19.81
CA GLN A 247 9.64 -5.66 19.60
C GLN A 247 10.48 -5.50 18.32
N HIS A 248 9.88 -5.00 17.23
CA HIS A 248 10.54 -4.75 15.95
C HIS A 248 11.60 -3.64 16.04
N PHE A 249 11.33 -2.57 16.78
CA PHE A 249 12.28 -1.49 17.02
C PHE A 249 13.38 -1.91 18.01
N LEU A 250 13.03 -2.60 19.09
CA LEU A 250 13.98 -3.12 20.07
C LEU A 250 15.02 -4.04 19.42
N SER A 251 14.62 -4.91 18.49
CA SER A 251 15.55 -5.80 17.77
C SER A 251 16.54 -5.10 16.82
N ARG A 252 16.30 -3.83 16.49
CA ARG A 252 17.18 -2.97 15.67
C ARG A 252 17.95 -1.94 16.48
N SER A 253 17.57 -1.74 17.74
CA SER A 253 18.19 -0.74 18.62
C SER A 253 19.56 -1.17 19.15
N ASN A 254 20.37 -0.20 19.58
CA ASN A 254 21.67 -0.45 20.19
C ASN A 254 21.62 -0.49 21.73
N VAL A 255 20.42 -0.44 22.33
CA VAL A 255 20.21 -0.35 23.79
C VAL A 255 20.91 -1.47 24.58
N SER A 256 21.08 -2.65 23.98
CA SER A 256 21.82 -3.78 24.57
C SER A 256 23.26 -3.42 24.97
N ARG A 257 23.91 -2.50 24.25
CA ARG A 257 25.27 -2.01 24.55
C ARG A 257 25.32 -1.03 25.73
N MET A 258 24.18 -0.46 26.12
CA MET A 258 24.05 0.47 27.24
C MET A 258 23.76 -0.24 28.57
N LEU A 259 23.38 -1.53 28.52
CA LEU A 259 23.10 -2.35 29.70
C LEU A 259 24.40 -2.91 30.26
N LYS A 260 24.66 -2.64 31.54
CA LYS A 260 25.80 -3.18 32.28
C LYS A 260 25.45 -4.57 32.81
N GLU A 261 26.42 -5.47 32.80
CA GLU A 261 26.23 -6.81 33.35
C GLU A 261 26.02 -6.78 34.87
N GLY A 262 25.08 -7.59 35.35
CA GLY A 262 24.79 -7.76 36.78
C GLY A 262 23.81 -6.74 37.35
N GLU A 263 23.61 -5.61 36.68
CA GLU A 263 22.60 -4.62 37.00
C GLU A 263 21.18 -5.12 36.66
N GLU A 264 20.18 -4.58 37.35
CA GLU A 264 18.77 -4.80 37.06
C GLU A 264 18.18 -3.64 36.26
N TYR A 265 17.19 -3.93 35.42
CA TYR A 265 16.52 -2.92 34.58
C TYR A 265 15.00 -3.09 34.56
N THR A 266 14.28 -2.01 34.30
CA THR A 266 12.86 -2.04 33.96
C THR A 266 12.69 -1.50 32.56
N VAL A 267 11.98 -2.23 31.70
CA VAL A 267 11.56 -1.74 30.39
C VAL A 267 10.07 -1.43 30.41
N PHE A 268 9.73 -0.21 30.00
CA PHE A 268 8.36 0.19 29.72
C PHE A 268 8.05 -0.18 28.27
N VAL A 269 7.04 -1.01 28.05
CA VAL A 269 6.69 -1.53 26.71
C VAL A 269 5.37 -0.93 26.27
N PRO A 270 5.34 0.01 25.31
CA PRO A 270 4.11 0.49 24.72
C PRO A 270 3.40 -0.63 23.95
N THR A 271 2.08 -0.62 23.99
CA THR A 271 1.27 -1.52 23.16
C THR A 271 1.32 -1.12 21.68
N ASP A 272 0.95 -2.02 20.77
CA ASP A 272 0.83 -1.71 19.33
C ASP A 272 -0.12 -0.51 19.08
N HIS A 273 -1.17 -0.37 19.89
CA HIS A 273 -2.10 0.77 19.85
C HIS A 273 -1.44 2.11 20.20
N ALA A 274 -0.43 2.11 21.07
CA ALA A 274 0.33 3.31 21.41
C ALA A 274 1.07 3.88 20.18
N PHE A 275 1.50 3.02 19.26
CA PHE A 275 2.14 3.42 18.00
C PHE A 275 1.12 3.81 16.91
N GLN A 276 -0.06 3.18 16.90
CA GLN A 276 -1.13 3.48 15.93
C GLN A 276 -1.55 4.96 15.97
N ARG A 277 -1.58 5.61 17.15
CA ARG A 277 -1.85 7.06 17.28
C ARG A 277 -0.93 7.94 16.41
N TRP A 278 0.28 7.48 16.14
CA TRP A 278 1.30 8.21 15.38
C TRP A 278 1.44 7.74 13.93
N HIS A 279 0.69 6.71 13.52
CA HIS A 279 0.70 6.20 12.16
C HIS A 279 -0.26 7.03 11.30
N PRO A 280 0.18 7.66 10.19
CA PRO A 280 -0.73 8.27 9.24
C PRO A 280 -1.69 7.22 8.67
N ILE A 281 -2.94 7.60 8.36
CA ILE A 281 -3.95 6.63 7.90
C ILE A 281 -3.51 6.04 6.54
N ASP A 282 -3.33 6.89 5.52
CA ASP A 282 -2.85 6.45 4.21
C ASP A 282 -1.66 7.28 3.66
N TRP A 283 -1.48 8.54 4.07
CA TRP A 283 -0.31 9.37 3.72
C TRP A 283 0.07 10.38 4.83
N GLY A 284 1.28 10.93 4.75
CA GLY A 284 1.83 11.87 5.73
C GLY A 284 3.09 11.36 6.44
N PHE A 285 3.49 12.08 7.50
CA PHE A 285 4.76 11.85 8.20
C PHE A 285 4.62 10.87 9.37
N TYR A 286 5.35 9.76 9.30
CA TYR A 286 5.46 8.79 10.39
C TYR A 286 6.74 9.06 11.21
N PRO A 287 6.66 9.48 12.49
CA PRO A 287 7.84 9.93 13.24
C PRO A 287 8.87 8.83 13.47
N PHE A 288 8.44 7.57 13.58
CA PHE A 288 9.35 6.43 13.77
C PHE A 288 10.07 5.98 12.48
N SER A 289 9.86 6.68 11.36
CA SER A 289 10.69 6.55 10.15
C SER A 289 12.07 7.22 10.28
N VAL A 290 12.26 8.09 11.28
CA VAL A 290 13.54 8.75 11.59
C VAL A 290 14.34 7.88 12.58
N PRO A 291 15.45 7.24 12.17
CA PRO A 291 16.15 6.26 13.01
C PRO A 291 16.66 6.82 14.34
N GLU A 292 17.17 8.05 14.34
CA GLU A 292 17.73 8.72 15.51
C GLU A 292 16.65 9.03 16.54
N PHE A 293 15.44 9.38 16.07
CA PHE A 293 14.27 9.58 16.93
C PHE A 293 13.80 8.26 17.52
N THR A 294 13.67 7.22 16.69
CA THR A 294 13.25 5.87 17.14
C THR A 294 14.23 5.29 18.16
N GLU A 295 15.53 5.39 17.94
CA GLU A 295 16.56 4.94 18.90
C GLU A 295 16.45 5.72 20.22
N SER A 296 16.32 7.04 20.15
CA SER A 296 16.12 7.88 21.34
C SER A 296 14.86 7.48 22.10
N VAL A 297 13.75 7.19 21.42
CA VAL A 297 12.54 6.67 22.05
C VAL A 297 12.80 5.33 22.73
N ILE A 298 13.38 4.34 22.04
CA ILE A 298 13.61 3.00 22.61
C ILE A 298 14.52 3.06 23.84
N VAL A 299 15.66 3.76 23.77
CA VAL A 299 16.58 3.92 24.90
C VAL A 299 15.88 4.59 26.11
N ASN A 300 14.99 5.55 25.85
CA ASN A 300 14.21 6.23 26.88
C ASN A 300 13.05 5.38 27.46
N HIS A 301 12.80 4.18 26.97
CA HIS A 301 11.87 3.24 27.60
C HIS A 301 12.56 2.30 28.62
N PHE A 302 13.89 2.38 28.78
CA PHE A 302 14.64 1.61 29.77
C PHE A 302 15.02 2.50 30.96
N VAL A 303 14.84 1.95 32.17
CA VAL A 303 15.19 2.58 33.46
C VAL A 303 16.05 1.62 34.26
N LYS A 304 17.02 2.14 35.02
CA LYS A 304 17.84 1.33 35.93
C LYS A 304 17.06 0.91 37.17
N GLY A 305 17.19 -0.35 37.57
CA GLY A 305 16.54 -0.96 38.73
C GLY A 305 15.25 -1.71 38.38
N ARG A 306 14.81 -2.58 39.29
CA ARG A 306 13.59 -3.40 39.17
C ARG A 306 12.39 -2.67 39.80
N LEU A 307 11.80 -1.75 39.06
CA LEU A 307 10.58 -1.04 39.44
C LEU A 307 9.37 -1.96 39.27
N LYS A 308 8.49 -2.00 40.28
CA LYS A 308 7.18 -2.68 40.20
C LYS A 308 6.06 -1.65 40.26
N PRO A 309 5.03 -1.71 39.39
CA PRO A 309 3.91 -0.76 39.39
C PRO A 309 3.24 -0.55 40.76
N ASP A 310 3.13 -1.60 41.57
CA ASP A 310 2.52 -1.51 42.91
C ASP A 310 3.39 -0.74 43.93
N ASN A 311 4.71 -0.73 43.73
CA ASN A 311 5.68 -0.10 44.65
C ASN A 311 6.07 1.33 44.23
N ILE A 312 5.70 1.78 43.03
CA ILE A 312 5.98 3.13 42.54
C ILE A 312 5.16 4.15 43.35
N LYS A 313 5.84 5.13 43.96
CA LYS A 313 5.19 6.18 44.75
C LYS A 313 4.59 7.25 43.86
N ASP A 314 3.54 7.91 44.35
CA ASP A 314 3.01 9.10 43.69
C ASP A 314 4.05 10.23 43.71
N GLY A 315 4.21 10.95 42.61
CA GLY A 315 5.24 11.96 42.42
C GLY A 315 6.68 11.42 42.31
N GLN A 316 6.89 10.10 42.25
CA GLN A 316 8.22 9.53 42.04
C GLN A 316 8.76 9.90 40.66
N VAL A 317 10.01 10.32 40.60
CA VAL A 317 10.74 10.57 39.34
C VAL A 317 11.87 9.55 39.20
N VAL A 318 12.09 9.03 37.99
CA VAL A 318 13.21 8.14 37.66
C VAL A 318 13.87 8.56 36.35
N GLU A 319 15.19 8.42 36.29
CA GLU A 319 15.98 8.70 35.08
C GLU A 319 16.03 7.46 34.17
N THR A 320 15.84 7.67 32.87
CA THR A 320 15.98 6.66 31.82
C THR A 320 17.44 6.47 31.41
N LEU A 321 17.75 5.41 30.65
CA LEU A 321 19.08 5.25 30.04
C LEU A 321 19.41 6.32 28.99
N GLY A 322 18.40 7.10 28.55
CA GLY A 322 18.57 8.23 27.63
C GLY A 322 18.68 9.59 28.33
N GLY A 323 18.82 9.62 29.66
CA GLY A 323 18.98 10.86 30.44
C GLY A 323 17.71 11.72 30.51
N ARG A 324 16.53 11.11 30.34
CA ARG A 324 15.23 11.79 30.48
C ARG A 324 14.51 11.30 31.72
N GLU A 325 13.61 12.11 32.25
CA GLU A 325 12.88 11.79 33.47
C GLU A 325 11.48 11.24 33.18
N ILE A 326 11.13 10.13 33.84
CA ILE A 326 9.76 9.64 33.94
C ILE A 326 9.23 10.03 35.32
N ALA A 327 8.28 10.97 35.34
CA ALA A 327 7.50 11.32 36.52
C ALA A 327 6.23 10.45 36.59
N PHE A 328 6.04 9.78 37.72
CA PHE A 328 4.87 8.95 37.98
C PHE A 328 3.80 9.71 38.74
N LYS A 329 2.53 9.54 38.33
CA LYS A 329 1.36 10.06 39.03
C LYS A 329 0.31 8.95 39.20
N ARG A 330 -0.32 8.87 40.36
CA ARG A 330 -1.27 7.81 40.74
C ARG A 330 -2.68 8.39 40.95
N THR A 331 -3.43 8.57 39.87
CA THR A 331 -4.78 9.17 39.92
C THR A 331 -5.58 8.88 38.65
N PRO A 332 -6.71 8.14 38.69
CA PRO A 332 -6.96 6.99 39.56
C PRO A 332 -6.12 5.75 39.16
N VAL A 333 -5.48 5.79 37.99
CA VAL A 333 -4.54 4.78 37.49
C VAL A 333 -3.11 5.31 37.66
N LEU A 334 -2.11 4.42 37.73
CA LEU A 334 -0.71 4.83 37.67
C LEU A 334 -0.38 5.29 36.23
N THR A 335 0.24 6.46 36.10
CA THR A 335 0.69 7.01 34.82
C THR A 335 2.18 7.33 34.87
N ALA A 336 2.84 7.26 33.71
CA ALA A 336 4.25 7.56 33.49
C ALA A 336 4.34 8.70 32.45
N ASN A 337 4.66 9.92 32.87
CA ASN A 337 4.57 11.12 32.01
C ASN A 337 3.21 11.32 31.31
N GLY A 338 2.12 10.84 31.93
CA GLY A 338 0.76 10.84 31.34
C GLY A 338 0.34 9.50 30.74
N ALA A 339 1.30 8.71 30.22
CA ALA A 339 1.03 7.39 29.65
C ALA A 339 0.46 6.44 30.73
N ALA A 340 -0.74 5.90 30.52
CA ALA A 340 -1.35 4.98 31.46
C ALA A 340 -0.55 3.67 31.58
N VAL A 341 -0.20 3.28 32.80
CA VAL A 341 0.46 2.00 33.09
C VAL A 341 -0.59 0.90 33.19
N VAL A 342 -0.41 -0.15 32.40
CA VAL A 342 -1.28 -1.33 32.42
C VAL A 342 -1.11 -2.05 33.76
N LYS A 343 -2.21 -2.58 34.31
CA LYS A 343 -2.19 -3.27 35.60
C LYS A 343 -1.37 -4.56 35.53
N GLY A 344 -0.40 -4.69 36.43
CA GLY A 344 0.49 -5.86 36.54
C GLY A 344 1.85 -5.63 35.86
N ASP A 345 2.77 -6.57 36.08
CA ASP A 345 4.12 -6.57 35.53
C ASP A 345 4.56 -7.99 35.13
N THR A 346 5.60 -8.10 34.31
CA THR A 346 6.22 -9.39 33.96
C THR A 346 7.64 -9.45 34.52
N PRO A 347 7.86 -10.10 35.68
CA PRO A 347 9.16 -10.14 36.33
C PRO A 347 10.16 -10.97 35.54
N LEU A 348 11.37 -10.43 35.34
CA LEU A 348 12.49 -11.08 34.67
C LEU A 348 13.60 -11.43 35.67
N LYS A 349 14.53 -12.32 35.26
CA LYS A 349 15.65 -12.74 36.12
C LYS A 349 16.50 -11.56 36.59
N LYS A 350 16.81 -10.60 35.70
CA LYS A 350 17.58 -9.36 35.99
C LYS A 350 16.73 -8.09 35.78
N GLY A 351 15.44 -8.10 36.12
CA GLY A 351 14.61 -6.91 35.96
C GLY A 351 13.10 -7.12 35.87
N ASN A 352 12.43 -6.25 35.12
CA ASN A 352 10.97 -6.25 34.97
C ASN A 352 10.49 -5.69 33.61
N ILE A 353 9.31 -6.10 33.17
CA ILE A 353 8.57 -5.49 32.05
C ILE A 353 7.30 -4.85 32.60
N VAL A 354 7.02 -3.60 32.21
CA VAL A 354 5.80 -2.87 32.54
C VAL A 354 5.14 -2.38 31.25
N PHE A 355 3.90 -2.75 30.99
CA PHE A 355 3.21 -2.32 29.76
C PHE A 355 2.56 -0.94 29.94
N ILE A 356 2.54 -0.13 28.87
CA ILE A 356 1.97 1.22 28.87
C ILE A 356 1.10 1.50 27.63
N GLY A 357 0.11 2.37 27.79
CA GLY A 357 -0.88 2.70 26.74
C GLY A 357 -0.42 3.73 25.70
N GLU A 358 0.67 4.44 25.94
CA GLU A 358 1.22 5.48 25.05
C GLU A 358 2.74 5.32 24.93
N VAL A 359 3.34 5.85 23.86
CA VAL A 359 4.81 5.83 23.68
C VAL A 359 5.40 7.00 24.48
N LEU A 360 6.27 6.70 25.45
CA LEU A 360 6.87 7.75 26.28
C LEU A 360 7.61 8.77 25.42
N PHE A 361 7.47 10.04 25.83
CA PHE A 361 8.18 11.18 25.28
C PHE A 361 7.87 11.57 23.83
N VAL A 362 6.82 10.99 23.22
CA VAL A 362 6.30 11.40 21.92
C VAL A 362 5.10 12.33 22.15
N SER A 363 5.14 13.52 21.54
CA SER A 363 4.04 14.49 21.60
C SER A 363 3.90 15.20 20.26
N GLU A 364 2.73 15.79 20.00
CA GLU A 364 2.43 16.49 18.74
C GLU A 364 3.43 17.61 18.45
N SER A 365 3.90 18.33 19.48
CA SER A 365 4.92 19.38 19.33
C SER A 365 6.32 18.84 18.99
N VAL A 366 6.64 17.61 19.41
CA VAL A 366 7.89 16.92 19.04
C VAL A 366 7.78 16.38 17.61
N VAL A 367 6.66 15.75 17.26
CA VAL A 367 6.42 15.20 15.92
C VAL A 367 6.32 16.30 14.87
N SER A 368 5.71 17.45 15.18
CA SER A 368 5.66 18.61 14.28
C SER A 368 7.05 19.19 13.98
N LYS A 369 7.92 19.31 15.00
CA LYS A 369 9.33 19.72 14.78
C LYS A 369 10.11 18.69 13.97
N LEU A 370 9.91 17.40 14.27
CA LEU A 370 10.56 16.31 13.56
C LEU A 370 10.13 16.29 12.08
N HIS A 371 8.84 16.48 11.79
CA HIS A 371 8.32 16.65 10.43
C HIS A 371 9.02 17.81 9.71
N GLN A 372 9.11 18.99 10.33
CA GLN A 372 9.75 20.16 9.70
C GLN A 372 11.22 19.89 9.34
N GLN A 373 11.93 19.12 10.17
CA GLN A 373 13.32 18.71 9.95
C GLN A 373 13.48 17.55 8.96
N HIS A 374 12.41 16.78 8.72
CA HIS A 374 12.42 15.54 7.94
C HIS A 374 11.23 15.46 6.95
N ARG A 375 10.91 16.57 6.26
CA ARG A 375 9.88 16.60 5.20
C ARG A 375 10.17 15.59 4.09
N ASP A 376 11.44 15.25 3.90
CA ASP A 376 11.91 14.20 3.01
C ASP A 376 11.42 12.78 3.38
N LYS A 377 10.87 12.57 4.59
CA LYS A 377 10.32 11.29 5.04
C LYS A 377 8.80 11.18 4.93
N GLU A 378 8.11 12.25 4.51
CA GLU A 378 6.67 12.24 4.37
C GLU A 378 6.22 11.26 3.27
N THR A 379 5.24 10.41 3.55
CA THR A 379 4.66 9.51 2.53
C THR A 379 3.66 10.30 1.68
N PRO A 380 3.72 10.21 0.34
CA PRO A 380 2.80 10.89 -0.57
C PRO A 380 1.37 10.33 -0.51
N PRO A 381 0.32 11.14 -0.80
CA PRO A 381 -0.98 10.60 -1.14
C PRO A 381 -0.92 9.80 -2.45
N LEU A 382 -1.77 8.77 -2.56
CA LEU A 382 -1.92 8.00 -3.78
C LEU A 382 -2.48 8.88 -4.90
N LEU A 383 -1.84 8.83 -6.08
CA LEU A 383 -2.29 9.52 -7.29
C LEU A 383 -2.37 8.55 -8.45
N ALA A 384 -3.47 8.62 -9.18
CA ALA A 384 -3.66 7.92 -10.46
C ALA A 384 -3.22 8.76 -11.68
N PHE A 385 -3.01 10.06 -11.48
CA PHE A 385 -2.74 11.05 -12.53
C PHE A 385 -1.63 12.03 -12.10
N PRO A 386 -0.94 12.69 -13.05
CA PRO A 386 -0.99 12.47 -14.50
C PRO A 386 -0.44 11.12 -14.98
N TRP A 387 0.51 10.50 -14.26
CA TRP A 387 1.13 9.23 -14.69
C TRP A 387 1.07 8.14 -13.63
N PHE A 388 0.11 7.22 -13.77
CA PHE A 388 0.00 6.02 -12.94
C PHE A 388 1.31 5.20 -12.96
N GLY A 389 1.87 4.93 -11.78
CA GLY A 389 3.15 4.24 -11.64
C GLY A 389 4.40 5.13 -11.70
N ALA A 390 4.30 6.39 -12.15
CA ALA A 390 5.38 7.38 -12.06
C ALA A 390 5.05 8.39 -10.94
N GLN A 391 5.11 7.91 -9.69
CA GLN A 391 4.68 8.67 -8.51
C GLN A 391 5.50 9.95 -8.33
N PHE A 392 6.84 9.87 -8.41
CA PHE A 392 7.71 11.05 -8.31
C PHE A 392 7.35 12.11 -9.36
N LEU A 393 7.24 11.71 -10.63
CA LEU A 393 6.96 12.62 -11.74
C LEU A 393 5.58 13.29 -11.58
N SER A 394 4.57 12.52 -11.16
CA SER A 394 3.21 13.04 -10.93
C SER A 394 3.14 14.05 -9.79
N HIS A 395 3.79 13.77 -8.65
CA HIS A 395 3.83 14.69 -7.51
C HIS A 395 4.71 15.91 -7.77
N ALA A 396 5.84 15.75 -8.47
CA ALA A 396 6.68 16.86 -8.91
C ALA A 396 5.90 17.79 -9.85
N PHE A 397 5.19 17.24 -10.84
CA PHE A 397 4.36 18.01 -11.76
C PHE A 397 3.31 18.86 -11.02
N LEU A 398 2.54 18.27 -10.10
CA LEU A 398 1.52 19.00 -9.33
C LEU A 398 2.10 20.03 -8.36
N ALA A 399 3.34 19.85 -7.89
CA ALA A 399 4.04 20.86 -7.11
C ALA A 399 4.44 22.06 -7.98
N LEU A 400 4.97 21.80 -9.18
CA LEU A 400 5.41 22.81 -10.13
C LEU A 400 4.24 23.57 -10.78
N GLU A 401 3.12 22.90 -11.08
CA GLU A 401 1.90 23.50 -11.66
C GLU A 401 1.31 24.62 -10.77
N ARG A 402 1.56 24.54 -9.46
CA ARG A 402 1.12 25.55 -8.48
C ARG A 402 2.04 26.77 -8.41
N ASP A 403 3.23 26.71 -8.99
CA ASP A 403 4.24 27.77 -8.95
C ASP A 403 4.44 28.38 -10.35
N LYS A 404 4.15 29.68 -10.45
CA LYS A 404 4.21 30.45 -11.71
C LYS A 404 5.63 30.64 -12.26
N ARG A 405 6.67 30.15 -11.57
CA ARG A 405 8.06 30.10 -12.07
C ARG A 405 8.32 28.94 -13.03
N PHE A 406 7.36 28.02 -13.20
CA PHE A 406 7.56 26.72 -13.87
C PHE A 406 6.47 26.38 -14.91
N THR A 407 5.85 27.39 -15.53
CA THR A 407 4.81 27.22 -16.55
C THR A 407 5.34 26.58 -17.85
N HIS A 408 6.59 26.85 -18.23
CA HIS A 408 7.20 26.27 -19.43
C HIS A 408 7.62 24.81 -19.23
N ILE A 409 8.26 24.47 -18.11
CA ILE A 409 8.61 23.08 -17.82
C ILE A 409 7.35 22.22 -17.68
N THR A 410 6.32 22.66 -16.94
CA THR A 410 5.06 21.89 -16.80
C THR A 410 4.36 21.68 -18.14
N ARG A 411 4.29 22.71 -19.00
CA ARG A 411 3.79 22.59 -20.38
C ARG A 411 4.47 21.46 -21.16
N PHE A 412 5.80 21.39 -21.11
CA PHE A 412 6.56 20.35 -21.81
C PHE A 412 6.46 18.97 -21.15
N LEU A 413 6.51 18.88 -19.80
CA LEU A 413 6.31 17.63 -19.08
C LEU A 413 4.97 16.98 -19.44
N ASN A 414 3.89 17.76 -19.53
CA ASN A 414 2.53 17.27 -19.79
C ASN A 414 2.35 16.56 -21.14
N LEU A 415 3.18 16.85 -22.14
CA LEU A 415 3.12 16.23 -23.48
C LEU A 415 4.23 15.22 -23.76
N ALA A 416 5.23 15.11 -22.88
CA ALA A 416 6.39 14.26 -23.09
C ALA A 416 6.19 12.82 -22.59
N ASP A 417 6.73 11.85 -23.32
CA ASP A 417 6.67 10.43 -22.94
C ASP A 417 7.72 10.08 -21.86
N LEU A 418 7.61 10.74 -20.70
CA LEU A 418 8.57 10.64 -19.59
C LEU A 418 8.28 9.47 -18.64
N ALA A 419 7.03 9.03 -18.53
CA ALA A 419 6.62 8.02 -17.56
C ALA A 419 7.35 6.66 -17.69
N PRO A 420 7.69 6.14 -18.89
CA PRO A 420 8.51 4.94 -19.03
C PRO A 420 9.92 5.08 -18.42
N HIS A 421 10.47 6.30 -18.41
CA HIS A 421 11.83 6.60 -17.98
C HIS A 421 11.91 7.01 -16.49
N VAL A 422 10.94 7.78 -16.00
CA VAL A 422 10.85 8.29 -14.61
C VAL A 422 9.82 7.49 -13.79
N SER A 423 9.92 6.16 -13.83
CA SER A 423 8.97 5.25 -13.17
C SER A 423 9.24 5.10 -11.67
N GLY A 424 8.18 5.14 -10.86
CA GLY A 424 8.25 4.98 -9.41
C GLY A 424 8.79 6.21 -8.67
N ALA A 425 9.92 6.01 -7.98
CA ALA A 425 10.47 6.90 -6.96
C ALA A 425 12.01 6.81 -6.90
N GLY A 426 12.63 7.68 -6.11
CA GLY A 426 14.07 7.73 -5.89
C GLY A 426 14.80 8.55 -6.95
N TYR A 427 14.30 9.75 -7.28
CA TYR A 427 14.87 10.63 -8.31
C TYR A 427 15.31 11.97 -7.77
N THR A 428 16.20 12.61 -8.53
CA THR A 428 16.54 14.03 -8.43
C THR A 428 16.15 14.71 -9.73
N PHE A 429 15.42 15.83 -9.65
CA PHE A 429 15.00 16.60 -10.81
C PHE A 429 15.53 18.03 -10.71
N PHE A 430 16.43 18.39 -11.61
CA PHE A 430 16.93 19.76 -11.75
C PHE A 430 15.92 20.55 -12.58
N VAL A 431 15.12 21.41 -11.97
CA VAL A 431 13.98 22.06 -12.62
C VAL A 431 14.39 23.44 -13.17
N PRO A 432 14.46 23.63 -14.50
CA PRO A 432 14.70 24.95 -15.08
C PRO A 432 13.52 25.88 -14.82
N THR A 433 13.80 27.09 -14.37
CA THR A 433 12.81 28.18 -14.26
C THR A 433 12.33 28.66 -15.63
N ASP A 434 11.20 29.35 -15.70
CA ASP A 434 10.66 29.85 -16.97
C ASP A 434 11.65 30.77 -17.71
N THR A 435 12.40 31.60 -16.99
CA THR A 435 13.50 32.43 -17.55
C THR A 435 14.55 31.60 -18.31
N ALA A 436 14.85 30.38 -17.84
CA ALA A 436 15.78 29.47 -18.50
C ALA A 436 15.30 29.03 -19.90
N PHE A 437 13.98 28.88 -20.08
CA PHE A 437 13.38 28.56 -21.38
C PHE A 437 13.30 29.80 -22.28
N GLU A 438 13.00 30.96 -21.71
CA GLU A 438 12.96 32.25 -22.43
C GLU A 438 14.32 32.60 -23.04
N GLU A 439 15.42 32.42 -22.31
CA GLU A 439 16.80 32.66 -22.78
C GLU A 439 17.15 31.82 -24.02
N LEU A 440 16.64 30.59 -24.11
CA LEU A 440 16.85 29.69 -25.25
C LEU A 440 15.78 29.84 -26.35
N GLY A 441 14.77 30.68 -26.15
CA GLY A 441 13.63 30.81 -27.08
C GLY A 441 12.71 29.59 -27.12
N LEU A 442 12.79 28.70 -26.11
CA LEU A 442 11.93 27.51 -25.98
C LEU A 442 10.51 27.87 -25.55
N ASP A 443 10.31 29.05 -24.94
CA ASP A 443 9.00 29.64 -24.68
C ASP A 443 8.13 29.67 -25.96
N LYS A 444 8.72 30.08 -27.08
CA LYS A 444 8.09 30.26 -28.40
C LYS A 444 7.92 28.97 -29.20
N MET A 445 8.51 27.86 -28.77
CA MET A 445 8.40 26.57 -29.46
C MET A 445 7.00 25.96 -29.26
N PRO A 446 6.51 25.15 -30.22
CA PRO A 446 5.24 24.45 -30.06
C PRO A 446 5.31 23.46 -28.89
N ASP A 447 4.20 23.21 -28.22
CA ASP A 447 4.17 22.48 -26.96
C ASP A 447 4.72 21.04 -27.08
N ASN A 448 4.62 20.43 -28.27
CA ASN A 448 5.17 19.11 -28.57
C ASN A 448 6.68 19.10 -28.93
N TYR A 449 7.38 20.23 -28.89
CA TYR A 449 8.78 20.35 -29.32
C TYR A 449 9.73 19.45 -28.51
N LEU A 450 9.46 19.27 -27.21
CA LEU A 450 10.25 18.42 -26.32
C LEU A 450 9.60 17.06 -26.02
N SER A 451 8.56 16.64 -26.75
CA SER A 451 7.80 15.45 -26.36
C SER A 451 8.44 14.11 -26.70
N ASN A 452 9.36 14.08 -27.68
CA ASN A 452 9.95 12.87 -28.25
C ASN A 452 11.36 13.15 -28.83
N GLY A 453 12.09 12.08 -29.18
CA GLY A 453 13.40 12.17 -29.83
C GLY A 453 14.43 12.97 -29.03
N GLU A 454 15.28 13.74 -29.73
CA GLU A 454 16.27 14.64 -29.13
C GLU A 454 15.64 15.64 -28.13
N GLY A 455 14.38 16.04 -28.36
CA GLY A 455 13.64 16.93 -27.45
C GLY A 455 13.30 16.28 -26.10
N LEU A 456 12.93 14.99 -26.12
CA LEU A 456 12.72 14.21 -24.90
C LEU A 456 14.02 13.98 -24.15
N GLU A 457 15.15 13.78 -24.85
CA GLU A 457 16.47 13.66 -24.22
C GLU A 457 16.85 14.93 -23.45
N ILE A 458 16.50 16.13 -23.94
CA ILE A 458 16.68 17.38 -23.19
C ILE A 458 15.92 17.33 -21.87
N LEU A 459 14.64 16.91 -21.85
CA LEU A 459 13.89 16.77 -20.59
C LEU A 459 14.52 15.71 -19.69
N LEU A 460 14.90 14.55 -20.23
CA LEU A 460 15.54 13.46 -19.46
C LEU A 460 16.92 13.84 -18.89
N ASN A 461 17.61 14.84 -19.47
CA ASN A 461 18.86 15.37 -18.92
C ASN A 461 18.70 16.11 -17.59
N HIS A 462 17.48 16.50 -17.24
CA HIS A 462 17.17 17.12 -15.96
C HIS A 462 16.91 16.11 -14.84
N PHE A 463 16.72 14.82 -15.18
CA PHE A 463 16.47 13.77 -14.21
C PHE A 463 17.75 12.94 -13.97
N VAL A 464 18.10 12.78 -12.69
CA VAL A 464 19.15 11.86 -12.22
C VAL A 464 18.49 10.77 -11.39
N LYS A 465 18.87 9.51 -11.64
CA LYS A 465 18.40 8.38 -10.83
C LYS A 465 19.17 8.34 -9.51
N GLY A 466 18.44 8.19 -8.41
CA GLY A 466 18.94 8.39 -7.05
C GLY A 466 18.42 9.71 -6.48
N ARG A 467 18.09 9.68 -5.19
CA ARG A 467 17.67 10.87 -4.45
C ARG A 467 18.89 11.54 -3.83
N LEU A 468 19.22 12.73 -4.32
CA LEU A 468 20.31 13.55 -3.83
C LEU A 468 19.79 14.61 -2.86
N TYR A 469 20.63 14.95 -1.90
CA TYR A 469 20.50 16.08 -0.98
C TYR A 469 21.62 17.09 -1.29
N ASP A 470 21.54 18.32 -0.79
CA ASP A 470 22.56 19.37 -1.00
C ASP A 470 23.96 18.87 -0.61
N LYS A 471 24.06 18.22 0.56
CA LYS A 471 25.27 17.54 1.07
C LYS A 471 25.91 16.50 0.13
N ASP A 472 25.16 15.98 -0.85
CA ASP A 472 25.64 14.98 -1.81
C ASP A 472 26.15 15.65 -3.10
N LEU A 473 25.73 16.89 -3.38
CA LEU A 473 26.24 17.74 -4.46
C LEU A 473 27.61 18.32 -4.11
N LYS A 474 28.61 17.45 -4.01
CA LYS A 474 30.00 17.78 -3.68
C LYS A 474 30.76 18.28 -4.92
N ASN A 475 31.72 19.18 -4.72
CA ASN A 475 32.54 19.70 -5.81
C ASN A 475 33.28 18.59 -6.59
N GLY A 476 33.21 18.63 -7.93
CA GLY A 476 33.79 17.63 -8.83
C GLY A 476 32.99 16.33 -8.95
N THR A 477 31.77 16.26 -8.39
CA THR A 477 30.91 15.07 -8.56
C THR A 477 30.38 15.02 -9.99
N VAL A 478 30.42 13.84 -10.61
CA VAL A 478 29.79 13.59 -11.92
C VAL A 478 28.53 12.77 -11.72
N LEU A 479 27.40 13.24 -12.25
CA LEU A 479 26.08 12.63 -12.17
C LEU A 479 25.64 12.15 -13.55
N ASN A 480 25.08 10.94 -13.65
CA ASN A 480 24.53 10.42 -14.90
C ASN A 480 23.04 10.74 -15.00
N THR A 481 22.62 11.34 -16.11
CA THR A 481 21.21 11.68 -16.38
C THR A 481 20.44 10.50 -16.96
N LEU A 482 19.11 10.58 -16.97
CA LEU A 482 18.27 9.64 -17.73
C LEU A 482 18.34 9.87 -19.25
N GLY A 483 18.84 11.02 -19.69
CA GLY A 483 19.11 11.35 -21.10
C GLY A 483 20.47 10.88 -21.60
N ASN A 484 21.13 9.95 -20.88
CA ASN A 484 22.45 9.40 -21.21
C ASN A 484 23.59 10.44 -21.27
N GLN A 485 23.45 11.58 -20.58
CA GLN A 485 24.50 12.60 -20.45
C GLN A 485 25.10 12.61 -19.04
N THR A 486 26.17 13.36 -18.88
CA THR A 486 26.84 13.60 -17.59
C THR A 486 26.72 15.06 -17.18
N LEU A 487 26.34 15.30 -15.93
CA LEU A 487 26.36 16.61 -15.28
C LEU A 487 27.55 16.68 -14.32
N THR A 488 28.30 17.76 -14.34
CA THR A 488 29.38 18.05 -13.39
C THR A 488 28.87 19.01 -12.33
N VAL A 489 29.10 18.67 -11.06
CA VAL A 489 28.77 19.52 -9.91
C VAL A 489 29.99 20.38 -9.55
N GLU A 490 29.85 21.69 -9.62
CA GLU A 490 30.85 22.64 -9.10
C GLU A 490 30.28 23.34 -7.86
N ARG A 491 30.85 23.08 -6.68
CA ARG A 491 30.40 23.70 -5.42
C ARG A 491 31.42 24.73 -4.97
N THR A 492 31.00 25.99 -4.97
CA THR A 492 31.75 27.10 -4.36
C THR A 492 31.29 27.30 -2.90
N PRO A 493 31.91 28.22 -2.13
CA PRO A 493 31.42 28.59 -0.80
C PRO A 493 30.10 29.39 -0.79
N VAL A 494 29.63 29.86 -1.96
CA VAL A 494 28.43 30.70 -2.09
C VAL A 494 27.34 29.93 -2.82
N ASP A 495 27.64 29.47 -4.03
CA ASP A 495 26.69 28.85 -4.96
C ASP A 495 27.12 27.43 -5.37
N VAL A 496 26.13 26.64 -5.79
CA VAL A 496 26.30 25.30 -6.35
C VAL A 496 25.85 25.33 -7.81
N HIS A 497 26.74 24.90 -8.70
CA HIS A 497 26.50 24.82 -10.13
C HIS A 497 26.38 23.38 -10.60
N ILE A 498 25.54 23.17 -11.61
CA ILE A 498 25.32 21.93 -12.35
C ILE A 498 25.61 22.23 -13.81
N ASN A 499 26.79 21.81 -14.30
CA ASN A 499 27.42 22.39 -15.49
C ASN A 499 27.46 23.93 -15.38
N GLU A 500 26.84 24.65 -16.31
CA GLU A 500 26.78 26.12 -16.30
C GLU A 500 25.58 26.70 -15.53
N ALA A 501 24.68 25.86 -15.02
CA ALA A 501 23.45 26.28 -14.36
C ALA A 501 23.65 26.47 -12.84
N VAL A 502 23.18 27.57 -12.28
CA VAL A 502 23.17 27.85 -10.83
C VAL A 502 21.93 27.23 -10.20
N ILE A 503 22.08 26.58 -9.05
CA ILE A 503 20.94 26.17 -8.22
C ILE A 503 20.40 27.40 -7.47
N VAL A 504 19.17 27.82 -7.80
CA VAL A 504 18.47 28.95 -7.17
C VAL A 504 17.63 28.55 -5.96
N GLU A 505 17.22 27.27 -5.87
CA GLU A 505 16.49 26.73 -4.71
C GLU A 505 16.86 25.25 -4.51
N SER A 506 17.44 24.92 -3.35
CA SER A 506 17.88 23.56 -3.00
C SER A 506 16.87 22.79 -2.18
N GLU A 507 16.91 21.45 -2.29
CA GLU A 507 16.19 20.51 -1.43
C GLU A 507 14.65 20.69 -1.38
N VAL A 508 14.03 21.00 -2.52
CA VAL A 508 12.57 21.02 -2.62
C VAL A 508 12.06 19.58 -2.68
N PHE A 509 11.70 19.02 -1.52
CA PHE A 509 11.32 17.61 -1.39
C PHE A 509 9.97 17.29 -2.04
N VAL A 510 9.97 16.24 -2.86
CA VAL A 510 8.75 15.61 -3.37
C VAL A 510 8.47 14.41 -2.49
N TYR A 511 7.88 14.64 -1.30
CA TYR A 511 7.61 13.61 -0.28
C TYR A 511 8.87 12.75 0.00
N ASN A 512 8.72 11.45 0.22
CA ASN A 512 9.80 10.46 0.22
C ASN A 512 10.19 9.96 -1.20
N LEU A 513 9.55 10.49 -2.25
CA LEU A 513 9.71 10.05 -3.64
C LEU A 513 10.95 10.63 -4.31
N GLY A 514 11.43 11.81 -3.88
CA GLY A 514 12.62 12.42 -4.48
C GLY A 514 12.88 13.85 -4.04
N THR A 515 13.75 14.53 -4.79
CA THR A 515 14.18 15.90 -4.51
C THR A 515 14.19 16.71 -5.81
N MET A 516 13.73 17.95 -5.76
CA MET A 516 13.91 18.93 -6.81
C MET A 516 14.97 19.96 -6.41
N PHE A 517 15.75 20.40 -7.39
CA PHE A 517 16.66 21.54 -7.28
C PHE A 517 16.30 22.51 -8.41
N TYR A 518 15.90 23.73 -8.08
CA TYR A 518 15.51 24.70 -9.10
C TYR A 518 16.77 25.37 -9.67
N ILE A 519 16.85 25.52 -10.99
CA ILE A 519 18.03 26.03 -11.69
C ILE A 519 17.69 27.15 -12.70
N ASP A 520 18.66 28.02 -12.96
CA ASP A 520 18.53 29.20 -13.81
C ASP A 520 18.67 28.94 -15.32
N LYS A 521 19.14 27.75 -15.72
CA LYS A 521 19.37 27.35 -17.13
C LYS A 521 18.82 25.96 -17.43
N VAL A 522 18.53 25.69 -18.69
CA VAL A 522 18.17 24.35 -19.18
C VAL A 522 19.45 23.52 -19.36
N LEU A 523 19.44 22.27 -18.89
CA LEU A 523 20.52 21.30 -19.04
C LEU A 523 20.41 20.59 -20.40
N TYR A 524 21.34 20.89 -21.30
CA TYR A 524 21.49 20.23 -22.60
C TYR A 524 22.96 19.83 -22.84
N ALA A 525 23.18 18.86 -23.74
CA ALA A 525 24.52 18.42 -24.09
C ALA A 525 25.28 19.47 -24.92
N THR A 526 26.59 19.58 -24.71
CA THR A 526 27.48 20.51 -25.44
C THR A 526 27.78 20.09 -26.89
N ILE A 527 26.76 19.78 -27.69
CA ILE A 527 26.83 19.83 -29.17
C ILE A 527 25.50 20.37 -29.72
N LYS A 528 25.58 21.49 -30.47
CA LYS A 528 24.48 22.18 -31.16
C LYS A 528 23.34 22.69 -30.27
N VAL A 529 23.43 23.97 -29.92
CA VAL A 529 22.23 24.81 -29.85
C VAL A 529 21.50 24.66 -31.21
N PRO A 530 20.20 24.35 -31.26
CA PRO A 530 19.46 24.43 -32.52
C PRO A 530 19.60 25.86 -33.02
N SER A 531 20.07 26.06 -34.24
CA SER A 531 20.28 27.40 -34.80
C SER A 531 18.93 28.04 -35.12
N ILE A 532 18.27 28.60 -34.09
CA ILE A 532 17.01 29.32 -34.21
C ILE A 532 17.29 30.58 -35.03
N PRO A 533 16.61 30.80 -36.17
CA PRO A 533 16.78 32.01 -36.97
C PRO A 533 16.08 33.20 -36.27
N ILE A 534 16.76 33.81 -35.31
CA ILE A 534 16.33 35.06 -34.67
C ILE A 534 16.75 36.23 -35.54
N GLY A 535 15.79 36.91 -36.18
CA GLY A 535 15.99 38.21 -36.83
C GLY A 535 15.77 38.22 -38.34
N GLY A 536 14.56 38.57 -38.76
CA GLY A 536 14.22 38.89 -40.15
C GLY A 536 13.14 39.95 -40.19
N ALA A 537 13.55 41.23 -40.25
CA ALA A 537 12.61 42.36 -40.24
C ALA A 537 11.68 42.33 -41.47
N LEU A 538 10.39 42.53 -41.26
CA LEU A 538 9.40 42.63 -42.33
C LEU A 538 9.69 43.83 -43.23
N ARG A 539 9.98 43.58 -44.51
CA ARG A 539 9.86 44.58 -45.58
C ARG A 539 9.20 43.95 -46.81
N PRO A 540 8.15 44.56 -47.39
CA PRO A 540 7.28 43.86 -48.35
C PRO A 540 7.78 43.97 -49.79
N THR A 541 7.63 42.88 -50.56
CA THR A 541 7.82 42.91 -52.03
C THR A 541 6.71 42.12 -52.75
N GLN A 542 5.74 42.88 -53.25
CA GLN A 542 4.92 42.70 -54.45
C GLN A 542 4.71 41.27 -55.01
N ALA A 543 3.45 40.84 -55.02
CA ALA A 543 2.97 39.78 -55.89
C ALA A 543 2.70 40.31 -57.31
N THR A 544 3.04 39.54 -58.35
CA THR A 544 2.56 39.74 -59.72
C THR A 544 1.97 38.44 -60.25
N THR A 545 0.76 38.56 -60.81
CA THR A 545 -0.13 37.47 -61.23
C THR A 545 0.20 36.91 -62.62
N THR A 546 0.03 35.60 -62.83
CA THR A 546 -0.58 35.07 -64.07
C THR A 546 -1.41 33.81 -63.78
N THR A 547 -2.68 33.82 -64.24
CA THR A 547 -3.64 32.71 -64.19
C THR A 547 -4.23 32.51 -65.59
N PRO A 548 -4.60 31.28 -66.00
CA PRO A 548 -6.00 31.02 -66.41
C PRO A 548 -6.47 29.58 -66.08
N LYS A 549 -7.76 29.21 -66.04
CA LYS A 549 -9.06 29.93 -65.98
C LYS A 549 -10.10 29.02 -65.26
N PRO A 550 -11.27 29.53 -64.83
CA PRO A 550 -12.26 28.83 -63.97
C PRO A 550 -13.50 28.32 -64.75
N THR A 551 -14.58 27.92 -64.03
CA THR A 551 -16.05 27.94 -64.36
C THR A 551 -16.72 26.68 -63.74
N THR A 552 -17.80 26.66 -62.92
CA THR A 552 -18.78 27.67 -62.41
C THR A 552 -19.50 27.20 -61.11
N ARG A 553 -20.12 28.15 -60.38
CA ARG A 553 -21.20 27.99 -59.36
C ARG A 553 -22.50 28.69 -59.90
N PRO A 554 -23.74 28.45 -59.40
CA PRO A 554 -24.30 28.99 -58.13
C PRO A 554 -25.09 27.93 -57.29
N THR A 555 -25.41 28.04 -55.98
CA THR A 555 -26.43 28.89 -55.26
C THR A 555 -27.88 28.67 -55.78
N GLU A 556 -28.98 28.55 -54.99
CA GLU A 556 -29.38 29.19 -53.71
C GLU A 556 -30.59 28.47 -52.99
N PHE A 557 -31.20 29.09 -51.95
CA PHE A 557 -32.23 28.55 -51.02
C PHE A 557 -33.69 28.48 -51.54
N THR A 558 -34.52 27.58 -50.98
CA THR A 558 -35.99 27.79 -50.79
C THR A 558 -36.63 26.92 -49.69
N THR A 559 -37.92 27.13 -49.39
CA THR A 559 -38.61 26.83 -48.11
C THR A 559 -39.88 25.97 -48.26
N ALA A 560 -40.11 25.07 -47.28
CA ALA A 560 -41.37 24.48 -46.76
C ALA A 560 -42.52 23.94 -47.65
N GLU A 561 -43.38 23.15 -46.99
CA GLU A 561 -44.64 22.51 -47.44
C GLU A 561 -44.45 21.37 -48.47
N ASP A 562 -45.15 20.23 -48.40
CA ASP A 562 -46.37 19.91 -47.64
C ASP A 562 -46.38 18.46 -47.06
N THR A 563 -47.41 18.14 -46.27
CA THR A 563 -47.48 16.99 -45.34
C THR A 563 -48.45 15.91 -45.81
N GLU A 564 -48.23 14.63 -45.42
CA GLU A 564 -49.23 13.67 -44.87
C GLU A 564 -48.45 12.40 -44.40
N THR A 565 -48.32 12.04 -43.11
CA THR A 565 -49.30 11.47 -42.13
C THR A 565 -49.84 10.08 -42.48
N VAL A 566 -50.10 9.10 -41.58
CA VAL A 566 -49.92 8.89 -40.11
C VAL A 566 -50.20 7.39 -39.87
N THR A 567 -49.55 6.63 -38.97
CA THR A 567 -49.91 6.29 -37.55
C THR A 567 -48.94 5.18 -37.11
N GLY A 568 -48.55 4.97 -35.85
CA GLY A 568 -48.83 5.64 -34.56
C GLY A 568 -48.67 4.66 -33.38
N VAL A 569 -48.84 5.12 -32.13
CA VAL A 569 -48.95 4.31 -30.86
C VAL A 569 -47.59 3.80 -30.29
N LEU A 570 -47.00 4.26 -29.16
CA LEU A 570 -47.41 5.13 -28.03
C LEU A 570 -46.22 5.81 -27.28
N THR A 571 -46.37 7.12 -27.00
CA THR A 571 -46.17 7.89 -25.72
C THR A 571 -45.20 7.35 -24.65
N GLY A 572 -44.14 8.05 -24.21
CA GLY A 572 -44.18 9.18 -23.24
C GLY A 572 -43.22 8.88 -22.05
N GLU A 573 -42.81 9.78 -21.14
CA GLU A 573 -43.01 11.24 -20.96
C GLU A 573 -41.77 11.83 -20.19
N GLN A 574 -41.88 12.95 -19.46
CA GLN A 574 -40.93 13.40 -18.40
C GLN A 574 -41.62 13.43 -17.01
N ASP A 575 -40.89 13.81 -15.95
CA ASP A 575 -41.23 13.76 -14.51
C ASP A 575 -41.13 12.35 -13.87
N SER A 576 -40.69 12.14 -12.63
CA SER A 576 -40.37 13.06 -11.50
C SER A 576 -39.33 12.44 -10.55
N PHE A 577 -38.57 13.28 -9.84
CA PHE A 577 -37.90 12.89 -8.58
C PHE A 577 -38.79 13.32 -7.39
N PRO A 578 -38.92 12.54 -6.31
CA PRO A 578 -39.70 12.93 -5.15
C PRO A 578 -38.91 13.86 -4.22
N GLU A 579 -39.43 15.07 -3.99
CA GLU A 579 -38.99 15.99 -2.94
C GLU A 579 -40.04 16.11 -1.84
N VAL A 580 -39.63 15.85 -0.60
CA VAL A 580 -40.30 16.19 0.68
C VAL A 580 -39.27 16.00 1.79
N LEU A 581 -39.09 16.88 2.78
CA LEU A 581 -39.70 18.20 3.05
C LEU A 581 -38.79 18.91 4.07
N PHE A 582 -38.09 19.99 3.70
CA PHE A 582 -37.41 20.85 4.68
C PHE A 582 -38.25 22.11 4.91
N GLY A 583 -38.87 22.19 6.09
CA GLY A 583 -39.58 23.39 6.52
C GLY A 583 -38.62 24.46 7.04
N ASP A 584 -38.81 25.69 6.57
CA ASP A 584 -38.15 26.88 7.11
C ASP A 584 -38.68 27.19 8.53
N GLY A 585 -37.83 27.77 9.38
CA GLY A 585 -37.99 27.75 10.83
C GLY A 585 -37.07 28.71 11.60
N THR A 586 -36.99 29.97 11.16
CA THR A 586 -36.65 31.17 11.95
C THR A 586 -35.25 31.30 12.59
N GLN A 587 -34.59 32.39 12.18
CA GLN A 587 -33.56 33.20 12.86
C GLN A 587 -33.31 32.96 14.37
N GLU A 588 -32.05 32.77 14.74
CA GLU A 588 -31.33 33.73 15.61
C GLU A 588 -29.80 33.53 15.49
N SER A 589 -29.13 34.41 14.73
CA SER A 589 -27.67 34.41 14.64
C SER A 589 -27.06 35.35 15.69
N VAL A 590 -26.58 34.78 16.80
CA VAL A 590 -25.79 35.54 17.78
C VAL A 590 -24.37 35.69 17.24
N THR A 591 -24.05 36.86 16.70
CA THR A 591 -22.68 37.24 16.36
C THR A 591 -21.94 37.74 17.60
N SER A 592 -20.79 37.14 17.89
CA SER A 592 -19.83 37.68 18.86
C SER A 592 -18.46 37.81 18.20
N ASP A 593 -18.33 38.84 17.37
CA ASP A 593 -17.05 39.20 16.74
C ASP A 593 -16.07 39.71 17.79
N VAL A 594 -14.86 39.15 17.78
CA VAL A 594 -13.76 39.57 18.65
C VAL A 594 -12.97 40.68 17.95
N GLU A 595 -13.02 41.89 18.49
CA GLU A 595 -12.23 43.03 18.01
C GLU A 595 -10.72 42.75 18.08
N TYR A 596 -10.04 42.86 16.94
CA TYR A 596 -8.61 43.15 16.90
C TYR A 596 -8.39 44.64 16.60
N THR A 597 -8.10 45.41 17.63
CA THR A 597 -7.72 46.82 17.49
C THR A 597 -6.40 46.95 16.74
N THR A 598 -6.43 47.61 15.58
CA THR A 598 -5.23 48.23 14.98
C THR A 598 -5.45 49.74 14.84
N GLN A 599 -4.66 50.51 15.60
CA GLN A 599 -4.66 51.97 15.48
C GLN A 599 -3.90 52.36 14.20
N SER A 600 -4.51 53.17 13.34
CA SER A 600 -3.79 53.90 12.29
C SER A 600 -4.37 55.31 12.12
N THR A 601 -3.48 56.25 11.85
CA THR A 601 -3.66 57.68 12.11
C THR A 601 -4.40 58.38 10.98
N LYS A 602 -5.51 59.08 11.29
CA LYS A 602 -6.18 59.96 10.32
C LYS A 602 -5.36 61.23 10.05
N GLN A 603 -4.94 61.43 8.80
CA GLN A 603 -4.71 62.77 8.27
C GLN A 603 -5.98 63.24 7.53
N ASN A 604 -6.41 64.46 7.82
CA ASN A 604 -7.50 65.12 7.11
C ASN A 604 -7.03 65.57 5.72
N SER A 605 -7.83 65.32 4.69
CA SER A 605 -7.84 66.14 3.48
C SER A 605 -9.23 66.77 3.32
N SER A 606 -9.26 68.09 3.26
CA SER A 606 -10.47 68.89 3.07
C SER A 606 -10.67 69.20 1.59
N SER A 607 -11.91 69.00 1.13
CA SER A 607 -12.58 69.62 -0.04
C SER A 607 -11.84 70.75 -0.77
N LEU A 608 -11.87 70.73 -2.11
CA LEU A 608 -12.47 71.81 -2.90
C LEU A 608 -12.57 71.49 -4.41
N LYS A 609 -13.82 71.56 -4.92
CA LYS A 609 -14.28 71.72 -6.31
C LYS A 609 -14.09 70.57 -7.31
#